data_AF-A0A2K1NAB8-F1
#
_entry.id   AF-A0A2K1NAB8-F1
#
_cell.length_a   1.000
_cell.length_b   1.000
_cell.length_c   1.000
_cell.angle_alpha   90.00
_cell.angle_beta   90.00
_cell.angle_gamma   90.00
#
_symmetry.space_group_name_H-M   'P 1'
#
loop_
_entity.id
_entity.type
_entity.pdbx_description
1 polymer ?
#
loop_
_entity_poly.entity_id
_entity_poly.type
_entity_poly.pdbx_seq_one_letter_code
_entity_poly.pdbx_strand_id
1 'polypeptide(L)'
;MAKFCQRCGKRLRFSTKGVLCRDCETEIEKEILATKSFTEQQMELLKKQDKRSLIELYSRIYDQFEADKELEEEEIETLRKMQEAFGLTNEDIEFDDRIRPYIYVNTIRKEGKLPSVDLHIEGGSQVILKKKEIVHFADKAILYEMKSINLGYSGGSQGVSFQIAKGVRYRVGAHRGHMVKEDRLVKTSMGVLIITNQRLFLHPFPGYKPLSIPLNKILSYQCYNNGIEVYKEGREKGYFLSMNKSGSVEVFGLCLGYLLG
;
A
#
# COMPACT_ATOMS: atom_id res chain seq x y z
N MET A 1 -36.92 21.68 13.10
CA MET A 1 -36.40 22.93 12.50
C MET A 1 -35.86 22.64 11.10
N ALA A 2 -36.07 23.55 10.14
CA ALA A 2 -35.48 23.41 8.80
C ALA A 2 -33.96 23.63 8.88
N LYS A 3 -33.17 22.75 8.27
CA LYS A 3 -31.72 22.92 8.12
C LYS A 3 -31.44 23.70 6.84
N PHE A 4 -30.40 24.53 6.84
CA PHE A 4 -29.97 25.32 5.69
C PHE A 4 -28.49 25.10 5.42
N CYS A 5 -28.10 25.19 4.15
CA CYS A 5 -26.72 25.07 3.70
C CYS A 5 -25.89 26.23 4.24
N GLN A 6 -24.77 25.94 4.91
CA GLN A 6 -23.90 26.97 5.48
C GLN A 6 -23.08 27.74 4.44
N ARG A 7 -23.03 27.27 3.18
CA ARG A 7 -22.35 27.98 2.07
C ARG A 7 -23.30 28.87 1.27
N CYS A 8 -24.46 28.35 0.85
CA CYS A 8 -25.36 29.04 -0.09
C CYS A 8 -26.75 29.38 0.47
N GLY A 9 -27.05 29.03 1.72
CA GLY A 9 -28.34 29.30 2.36
C GLY A 9 -29.53 28.48 1.84
N LYS A 10 -29.36 27.58 0.86
CA LYS A 10 -30.43 26.70 0.37
C LYS A 10 -30.95 25.78 1.48
N ARG A 11 -32.27 25.52 1.51
CA ARG A 11 -32.89 24.58 2.45
C ARG A 11 -32.39 23.15 2.18
N LEU A 12 -31.88 22.48 3.20
CA LEU A 12 -31.40 21.11 3.13
C LEU A 12 -32.56 20.12 3.21
N ARG A 13 -32.40 18.97 2.56
CA ARG A 13 -33.34 17.85 2.68
C ARG A 13 -33.26 17.30 4.10
N PHE A 14 -34.36 16.76 4.60
CA PHE A 14 -34.40 16.16 5.94
C PHE A 14 -33.38 15.02 6.10
N SER A 15 -33.11 14.28 5.01
CA SER A 15 -32.13 13.19 4.98
C SER A 15 -30.67 13.65 4.87
N THR A 16 -30.39 14.94 4.68
CA THR A 16 -29.02 15.46 4.63
C THR A 16 -28.38 15.37 6.02
N LYS A 17 -27.37 14.52 6.14
CA LYS A 17 -26.61 14.33 7.39
C LYS A 17 -25.67 15.50 7.69
N GLY A 18 -25.33 16.27 6.65
CA GLY A 18 -24.39 17.38 6.67
C GLY A 18 -24.92 18.79 6.87
N VAL A 19 -24.00 19.75 6.74
CA VAL A 19 -24.26 21.20 6.75
C VAL A 19 -24.22 21.85 5.37
N LEU A 20 -23.88 21.11 4.32
CA LEU A 20 -23.84 21.57 2.93
C LEU A 20 -24.91 20.90 2.08
N CYS A 21 -25.29 21.57 0.99
CA CYS A 21 -26.06 20.96 -0.08
C CYS A 21 -25.11 20.29 -1.10
N ARG A 22 -25.66 19.35 -1.87
CA ARG A 22 -24.90 18.59 -2.88
C ARG A 22 -24.20 19.46 -3.91
N ASP A 23 -24.85 20.55 -4.36
CA ASP A 23 -24.25 21.48 -5.32
C ASP A 23 -22.98 22.11 -4.76
N CYS A 24 -23.04 22.63 -3.52
CA CYS A 24 -21.90 23.24 -2.86
C CYS A 24 -20.78 22.25 -2.57
N GLU A 25 -21.10 21.00 -2.21
CA GLU A 25 -20.10 19.94 -2.06
C GLU A 25 -19.39 19.64 -3.38
N THR A 26 -20.14 19.59 -4.48
CA THR A 26 -19.61 19.35 -5.82
C THR A 26 -18.74 20.52 -6.30
N GLU A 27 -19.11 21.76 -5.96
CA GLU A 27 -18.30 22.94 -6.25
C GLU A 27 -16.97 22.92 -5.49
N ILE A 28 -16.96 22.60 -4.19
CA ILE A 28 -15.71 22.47 -3.42
C ILE A 28 -14.83 21.37 -4.02
N GLU A 29 -15.40 20.22 -4.35
CA GLU A 29 -14.68 19.12 -4.99
C GLU A 29 -14.01 19.58 -6.29
N LYS A 30 -14.73 20.28 -7.17
CA LYS A 30 -14.16 20.82 -8.41
C LYS A 30 -13.06 21.85 -8.17
N GLU A 31 -13.22 22.71 -7.17
CA GLU A 31 -12.19 23.69 -6.77
C GLU A 31 -10.92 22.98 -6.31
N ILE A 32 -11.05 21.92 -5.49
CA ILE A 32 -9.90 21.13 -5.02
C ILE A 32 -9.21 20.44 -6.19
N LEU A 33 -9.97 19.80 -7.07
CA LEU A 33 -9.43 19.09 -8.24
C LEU A 33 -8.71 20.05 -9.20
N ALA A 34 -9.24 21.25 -9.42
CA ALA A 34 -8.66 22.24 -10.31
C ALA A 34 -7.41 22.91 -9.72
N THR A 35 -7.39 23.17 -8.41
CA THR A 35 -6.29 23.87 -7.76
C THR A 35 -5.22 22.95 -7.18
N LYS A 36 -5.50 21.63 -7.08
CA LYS A 36 -4.69 20.66 -6.34
C LYS A 36 -4.29 21.20 -4.97
N SER A 37 -5.25 21.84 -4.31
CA SER A 37 -5.03 22.53 -3.05
C SER A 37 -6.30 22.52 -2.21
N PHE A 38 -6.13 22.65 -0.90
CA PHE A 38 -7.24 22.64 0.03
C PHE A 38 -7.09 23.78 1.04
N THR A 39 -8.01 24.75 0.98
CA THR A 39 -7.91 26.01 1.73
C THR A 39 -8.48 25.87 3.15
N GLU A 40 -8.00 26.69 4.09
CA GLU A 40 -8.48 26.73 5.48
C GLU A 40 -10.00 26.98 5.59
N GLN A 41 -10.55 27.83 4.72
CA GLN A 41 -11.99 28.11 4.71
C GLN A 41 -12.81 26.87 4.31
N GLN A 42 -12.34 26.12 3.31
CA GLN A 42 -12.98 24.87 2.92
C GLN A 42 -12.82 23.81 4.02
N MET A 43 -11.67 23.77 4.71
CA MET A 43 -11.43 22.89 5.86
C MET A 43 -12.43 23.13 6.99
N GLU A 44 -12.59 24.37 7.46
CA GLU A 44 -13.52 24.68 8.56
C GLU A 44 -14.97 24.36 8.21
N LEU A 45 -15.34 24.58 6.95
CA LEU A 45 -16.69 24.30 6.47
C LEU A 45 -16.96 22.79 6.39
N LEU A 46 -16.00 22.02 5.87
CA LEU A 46 -16.13 20.58 5.71
C LEU A 46 -15.99 19.81 7.03
N LYS A 47 -15.19 20.27 7.99
CA LYS A 47 -15.08 19.66 9.34
C LYS A 47 -16.42 19.52 10.08
N LYS A 48 -17.43 20.29 9.68
CA LYS A 48 -18.80 20.23 10.25
C LYS A 48 -19.65 19.09 9.67
N GLN A 49 -19.15 18.40 8.63
CA GLN A 49 -19.76 17.21 8.06
C GLN A 49 -19.52 15.99 8.94
N ASP A 50 -20.33 14.95 8.77
CA ASP A 50 -20.09 13.68 9.44
C ASP A 50 -18.92 12.92 8.80
N LYS A 51 -18.23 12.09 9.61
CA LYS A 51 -17.02 11.37 9.20
C LYS A 51 -17.21 10.55 7.91
N ARG A 52 -18.37 9.92 7.72
CA ARG A 52 -18.64 9.12 6.52
C ARG A 52 -18.67 9.99 5.26
N SER A 53 -19.32 11.15 5.31
CA SER A 53 -19.34 12.10 4.20
C SER A 53 -17.92 12.61 3.86
N LEU A 54 -17.06 12.77 4.86
CA LEU A 54 -15.65 13.15 4.67
C LEU A 54 -14.83 12.05 3.99
N ILE A 55 -15.03 10.78 4.37
CA ILE A 55 -14.40 9.62 3.73
C ILE A 55 -14.87 9.49 2.27
N GLU A 56 -16.17 9.67 2.00
CA GLU A 56 -16.74 9.62 0.66
C GLU A 56 -16.20 10.77 -0.22
N LEU A 57 -16.02 11.98 0.34
CA LEU A 57 -15.38 13.10 -0.36
C LEU A 57 -13.91 12.81 -0.67
N TYR A 58 -13.14 12.35 0.33
CA TYR A 58 -11.74 11.97 0.15
C TYR A 58 -11.59 10.93 -0.96
N SER A 59 -12.42 9.88 -0.93
CA SER A 59 -12.37 8.78 -1.91
C SER A 59 -12.63 9.29 -3.33
N ARG A 60 -13.62 10.17 -3.52
CA ARG A 60 -13.91 10.74 -4.84
C ARG A 60 -12.78 11.62 -5.36
N ILE A 61 -12.17 12.43 -4.51
CA ILE A 61 -11.02 13.27 -4.90
C ILE A 61 -9.83 12.39 -5.28
N TYR A 62 -9.54 11.36 -4.48
CA TYR A 62 -8.52 10.37 -4.81
C TYR A 62 -8.79 9.70 -6.17
N ASP A 63 -10.01 9.22 -6.42
CA ASP A 63 -10.36 8.52 -7.68
C ASP A 63 -10.20 9.43 -8.90
N GLN A 64 -10.36 10.75 -8.73
CA GLN A 64 -10.15 11.72 -9.80
C GLN A 64 -8.66 12.05 -10.00
N PHE A 65 -7.88 12.18 -8.92
CA PHE A 65 -6.42 12.37 -9.03
C PHE A 65 -5.73 11.14 -9.64
N GLU A 66 -6.15 9.92 -9.27
CA GLU A 66 -5.55 8.68 -9.76
C GLU A 66 -6.03 8.27 -11.17
N ALA A 67 -6.91 9.05 -11.80
CA ALA A 67 -7.61 8.65 -13.02
C ALA A 67 -6.67 8.24 -14.18
N ASP A 68 -5.45 8.79 -14.21
CA ASP A 68 -4.40 8.49 -15.20
C ASP A 68 -3.40 7.41 -14.76
N LYS A 69 -3.63 6.78 -13.60
CA LYS A 69 -2.74 5.81 -12.93
C LYS A 69 -1.42 6.40 -12.45
N GLU A 70 -1.39 7.71 -12.22
CA GLU A 70 -0.34 8.41 -11.51
C GLU A 70 -0.95 9.19 -10.33
N LEU A 71 -0.08 9.62 -9.39
CA LEU A 71 -0.44 10.59 -8.35
C LEU A 71 0.75 11.51 -8.18
N GLU A 72 0.56 12.78 -8.50
CA GLU A 72 1.59 13.80 -8.38
C GLU A 72 1.87 14.14 -6.91
N GLU A 73 3.03 14.75 -6.63
CA GLU A 73 3.40 15.12 -5.26
C GLU A 73 2.41 16.11 -4.63
N GLU A 74 1.92 17.08 -5.41
CA GLU A 74 0.94 18.08 -4.96
C GLU A 74 -0.43 17.46 -4.64
N GLU A 75 -0.81 16.42 -5.37
CA GLU A 75 -2.05 15.66 -5.15
C GLU A 75 -1.96 14.83 -3.88
N ILE A 76 -0.82 14.14 -3.67
CA ILE A 76 -0.54 13.41 -2.43
C ILE A 76 -0.52 14.37 -1.24
N GLU A 77 0.12 15.54 -1.37
CA GLU A 77 0.16 16.55 -0.31
C GLU A 77 -1.25 17.05 0.03
N THR A 78 -2.08 17.30 -0.98
CA THR A 78 -3.49 17.69 -0.80
C THR A 78 -4.29 16.62 -0.07
N LEU A 79 -4.17 15.36 -0.50
CA LEU A 79 -4.83 14.23 0.16
C LEU A 79 -4.36 14.09 1.62
N ARG A 80 -3.06 14.23 1.90
CA ARG A 80 -2.54 14.20 3.27
C ARG A 80 -3.07 15.34 4.13
N LYS A 81 -3.12 16.57 3.60
CA LYS A 81 -3.73 17.72 4.29
C LYS A 81 -5.20 17.47 4.61
N MET A 82 -5.96 16.88 3.68
CA MET A 82 -7.35 16.49 3.92
C MET A 82 -7.45 15.43 5.02
N GLN A 83 -6.63 14.38 4.96
CA GLN A 83 -6.59 13.32 5.96
C GLN A 83 -6.36 13.89 7.37
N GLU A 84 -5.33 14.73 7.52
CA GLU A 84 -4.96 15.36 8.79
C GLU A 84 -6.06 16.31 9.29
N ALA A 85 -6.57 17.19 8.41
CA ALA A 85 -7.62 18.15 8.79
C ALA A 85 -8.92 17.45 9.21
N PHE A 86 -9.27 16.33 8.59
CA PHE A 86 -10.50 15.60 8.90
C PHE A 86 -10.33 14.54 9.99
N GLY A 87 -9.10 14.33 10.50
CA GLY A 87 -8.82 13.30 11.49
C GLY A 87 -9.12 11.89 10.97
N LEU A 88 -8.86 11.63 9.68
CA LEU A 88 -9.05 10.32 9.06
C LEU A 88 -7.86 9.42 9.36
N THR A 89 -8.13 8.19 9.80
CA THR A 89 -7.10 7.17 10.03
C THR A 89 -6.59 6.61 8.71
N ASN A 90 -5.44 5.93 8.72
CA ASN A 90 -4.90 5.27 7.53
C ASN A 90 -5.86 4.20 7.00
N GLU A 91 -6.60 3.55 7.89
CA GLU A 91 -7.63 2.56 7.57
C GLU A 91 -8.84 3.20 6.89
N ASP A 92 -9.28 4.39 7.34
CA ASP A 92 -10.44 5.10 6.76
C ASP A 92 -10.23 5.43 5.27
N ILE A 93 -8.97 5.65 4.86
CA ILE A 93 -8.61 6.06 3.50
C ILE A 93 -7.82 5.00 2.73
N GLU A 94 -7.68 3.80 3.28
CA GLU A 94 -6.90 2.70 2.70
C GLU A 94 -5.48 3.16 2.30
N PHE A 95 -4.81 3.97 3.14
CA PHE A 95 -3.56 4.68 2.81
C PHE A 95 -2.48 3.77 2.25
N ASP A 96 -2.32 2.59 2.83
CA ASP A 96 -1.28 1.62 2.46
C ASP A 96 -1.48 1.05 1.05
N ASP A 97 -2.74 0.95 0.61
CA ASP A 97 -3.12 0.44 -0.71
C ASP A 97 -3.19 1.57 -1.75
N ARG A 98 -3.75 2.72 -1.36
CA ARG A 98 -4.04 3.84 -2.27
C ARG A 98 -2.91 4.84 -2.43
N ILE A 99 -2.19 5.17 -1.37
CA ILE A 99 -1.27 6.34 -1.34
C ILE A 99 0.19 5.92 -1.23
N ARG A 100 0.49 4.99 -0.32
CA ARG A 100 1.88 4.61 -0.01
C ARG A 100 2.69 4.16 -1.24
N PRO A 101 2.17 3.36 -2.19
CA PRO A 101 2.93 2.97 -3.37
C PRO A 101 3.40 4.16 -4.21
N TYR A 102 2.55 5.19 -4.37
CA TYR A 102 2.88 6.40 -5.12
C TYR A 102 3.94 7.25 -4.42
N ILE A 103 3.95 7.31 -3.09
CA ILE A 103 5.04 7.96 -2.33
C ILE A 103 6.39 7.33 -2.67
N TYR A 104 6.47 6.00 -2.75
CA TYR A 104 7.71 5.30 -3.10
C TYR A 104 8.11 5.58 -4.55
N VAL A 105 7.17 5.52 -5.49
CA VAL A 105 7.44 5.82 -6.91
C VAL A 105 7.98 7.24 -7.07
N ASN A 106 7.33 8.23 -6.46
CA ASN A 106 7.74 9.63 -6.57
C ASN A 106 9.11 9.87 -5.93
N THR A 107 9.36 9.30 -4.74
CA THR A 107 10.68 9.40 -4.07
C THR A 107 11.79 8.80 -4.93
N ILE A 108 11.58 7.62 -5.52
CA ILE A 108 12.56 6.98 -6.40
C ILE A 108 12.78 7.83 -7.66
N ARG A 109 11.72 8.34 -8.29
CA ARG A 109 11.80 9.17 -9.51
C ARG A 109 12.56 10.48 -9.26
N LYS A 110 12.32 11.13 -8.12
CA LYS A 110 12.88 12.46 -7.79
C LYS A 110 14.28 12.38 -7.18
N GLU A 111 14.46 11.53 -6.18
CA GLU A 111 15.68 11.49 -5.38
C GLU A 111 16.64 10.38 -5.83
N GLY A 112 16.18 9.44 -6.66
CA GLY A 112 16.99 8.30 -7.11
C GLY A 112 17.33 7.31 -6.00
N LYS A 113 16.64 7.36 -4.85
CA LYS A 113 16.84 6.47 -3.69
C LYS A 113 15.51 5.99 -3.11
N LEU A 114 15.55 4.85 -2.40
CA LEU A 114 14.41 4.36 -1.64
C LEU A 114 14.20 5.16 -0.35
N PRO A 115 12.95 5.38 0.09
CA PRO A 115 12.65 5.87 1.44
C PRO A 115 13.31 5.00 2.51
N SER A 116 13.69 5.62 3.63
CA SER A 116 14.12 4.91 4.85
C SER A 116 13.03 5.02 5.91
N VAL A 117 12.80 3.92 6.64
CA VAL A 117 11.77 3.85 7.68
C VAL A 117 12.41 3.53 9.02
N ASP A 118 12.08 4.32 10.04
CA ASP A 118 12.45 4.03 11.42
C ASP A 118 11.49 2.98 11.98
N LEU A 119 11.98 1.74 12.06
CA LEU A 119 11.16 0.58 12.41
C LEU A 119 10.84 0.55 13.90
N HIS A 120 9.55 0.69 14.22
CA HIS A 120 9.00 0.49 15.57
C HIS A 120 7.98 -0.65 15.52
N ILE A 121 8.29 -1.76 16.19
CA ILE A 121 7.37 -2.91 16.32
C ILE A 121 6.79 -2.91 17.73
N GLU A 122 5.52 -2.53 17.86
CA GLU A 122 4.82 -2.57 19.15
C GLU A 122 4.69 -4.01 19.67
N GLY A 123 5.07 -4.23 20.93
CA GLY A 123 4.91 -5.53 21.61
C GLY A 123 5.77 -6.67 21.06
N GLY A 124 6.72 -6.39 20.16
CA GLY A 124 7.63 -7.35 19.57
C GLY A 124 9.04 -7.33 20.17
N SER A 125 9.86 -8.33 19.81
CA SER A 125 11.29 -8.28 20.09
C SER A 125 11.99 -7.20 19.26
N GLN A 126 13.09 -6.65 19.76
CA GLN A 126 13.87 -5.66 19.03
C GLN A 126 14.43 -6.26 17.72
N VAL A 127 14.29 -5.53 16.62
CA VAL A 127 14.90 -5.91 15.34
C VAL A 127 16.39 -5.54 15.36
N ILE A 128 17.25 -6.53 15.17
CA ILE A 128 18.70 -6.33 15.11
C ILE A 128 19.13 -6.07 13.67
N LEU A 129 19.52 -4.83 13.39
CA LEU A 129 20.09 -4.39 12.12
C LEU A 129 21.61 -4.53 12.13
N LYS A 130 22.18 -4.93 11.00
CA LYS A 130 23.63 -5.00 10.76
C LYS A 130 24.20 -3.60 10.56
N LYS A 131 25.54 -3.50 10.60
CA LYS A 131 26.25 -2.26 10.27
C LYS A 131 25.82 -1.77 8.88
N LYS A 132 25.40 -0.50 8.78
CA LYS A 132 24.91 0.14 7.54
C LYS A 132 23.70 -0.56 6.90
N GLU A 133 22.92 -1.30 7.69
CA GLU A 133 21.65 -1.88 7.23
C GLU A 133 20.54 -0.85 7.45
N ILE A 134 19.84 -0.49 6.36
CA ILE A 134 18.78 0.53 6.34
C ILE A 134 17.48 -0.18 5.98
N VAL A 135 16.44 0.05 6.77
CA VAL A 135 15.09 -0.46 6.50
C VAL A 135 14.42 0.45 5.49
N HIS A 136 13.90 -0.13 4.41
CA HIS A 136 13.15 0.59 3.41
C HIS A 136 11.65 0.45 3.59
N PHE A 137 11.18 -0.75 3.95
CA PHE A 137 9.76 -0.96 4.21
C PHE A 137 9.54 -2.16 5.13
N ALA A 138 8.42 -2.14 5.86
CA ALA A 138 8.00 -3.23 6.72
C ALA A 138 6.47 -3.28 6.84
N ASP A 139 5.92 -4.49 6.82
CA ASP A 139 4.50 -4.74 7.10
C ASP A 139 4.27 -6.20 7.56
N LYS A 140 3.11 -6.47 8.15
CA LYS A 140 2.75 -7.81 8.64
C LYS A 140 2.64 -8.79 7.47
N ALA A 141 3.21 -9.98 7.64
CA ALA A 141 3.14 -11.05 6.65
C ALA A 141 3.03 -12.43 7.30
N ILE A 142 2.47 -13.36 6.53
CA ILE A 142 2.39 -14.78 6.86
C ILE A 142 3.25 -15.54 5.86
N LEU A 143 4.17 -16.37 6.37
CA LEU A 143 4.96 -17.26 5.53
C LEU A 143 4.21 -18.56 5.29
N TYR A 144 3.98 -18.86 4.02
CA TYR A 144 3.53 -20.14 3.54
C TYR A 144 4.67 -20.86 2.80
N GLU A 145 4.83 -22.14 3.08
CA GLU A 145 5.74 -23.02 2.36
C GLU A 145 4.95 -24.14 1.68
N MET A 146 5.36 -24.52 0.46
CA MET A 146 4.71 -25.62 -0.25
C MET A 146 5.04 -26.97 0.39
N LYS A 147 4.04 -27.69 0.91
CA LYS A 147 4.20 -29.10 1.31
C LYS A 147 4.50 -29.94 0.06
N SER A 148 5.57 -30.75 0.09
CA SER A 148 5.74 -31.83 -0.88
C SER A 148 4.79 -32.95 -0.48
N ILE A 149 3.72 -33.17 -1.24
CA ILE A 149 3.05 -34.47 -1.25
C ILE A 149 3.41 -35.07 -2.60
N ASN A 150 4.23 -36.13 -2.58
CA ASN A 150 4.41 -37.00 -3.74
C ASN A 150 3.04 -37.60 -4.06
N LEU A 151 2.30 -37.06 -5.03
CA LEU A 151 1.15 -37.72 -5.65
C LEU A 151 0.76 -36.94 -6.91
N GLY A 152 0.89 -37.62 -8.06
CA GLY A 152 0.04 -37.45 -9.25
C GLY A 152 0.10 -36.12 -9.99
N TYR A 153 0.52 -36.20 -11.26
CA TYR A 153 0.37 -35.14 -12.25
C TYR A 153 -1.02 -34.48 -12.22
N SER A 154 -1.07 -33.16 -12.10
CA SER A 154 -2.16 -32.34 -12.64
C SER A 154 -1.56 -31.08 -13.27
N GLY A 155 -1.89 -30.89 -14.54
CA GLY A 155 -1.18 -30.03 -15.47
C GLY A 155 -1.50 -28.54 -15.35
N GLY A 156 -0.71 -27.77 -16.11
CA GLY A 156 -1.09 -26.48 -16.67
C GLY A 156 -1.13 -25.30 -15.71
N SER A 157 0.03 -24.67 -15.47
CA SER A 157 0.05 -23.22 -15.25
C SER A 157 1.17 -22.62 -16.08
N GLN A 158 0.79 -21.89 -17.12
CA GLN A 158 1.65 -20.96 -17.84
C GLN A 158 1.86 -19.75 -16.93
N GLY A 159 2.89 -19.81 -16.09
CA GLY A 159 3.39 -18.66 -15.35
C GLY A 159 4.51 -18.01 -16.14
N VAL A 160 4.23 -16.89 -16.82
CA VAL A 160 5.26 -16.13 -17.52
C VAL A 160 6.16 -15.48 -16.49
N SER A 161 7.43 -15.87 -16.45
CA SER A 161 8.48 -15.21 -15.66
C SER A 161 9.03 -14.05 -16.47
N PHE A 162 8.86 -12.82 -15.99
CA PHE A 162 9.48 -11.65 -16.62
C PHE A 162 10.82 -11.35 -15.96
N GLN A 163 11.84 -11.07 -16.78
CA GLN A 163 13.10 -10.46 -16.35
C GLN A 163 12.84 -8.99 -16.01
N ILE A 164 13.38 -8.50 -14.88
CA ILE A 164 13.43 -7.07 -14.58
C ILE A 164 14.84 -6.68 -14.13
N ALA A 165 15.60 -6.14 -15.09
CA ALA A 165 16.58 -5.05 -15.01
C ALA A 165 16.93 -4.72 -16.48
N LYS A 166 16.97 -3.49 -17.04
CA LYS A 166 16.91 -2.09 -16.57
C LYS A 166 15.85 -1.33 -17.40
N GLY A 167 15.23 -0.29 -16.84
CA GLY A 167 14.34 0.63 -17.58
C GLY A 167 12.83 0.38 -17.42
N VAL A 168 12.40 -0.28 -16.35
CA VAL A 168 10.97 -0.58 -16.12
C VAL A 168 10.22 0.67 -15.63
N ARG A 169 9.24 1.12 -16.41
CA ARG A 169 8.16 2.00 -15.93
C ARG A 169 7.25 1.17 -15.03
N TYR A 170 7.35 1.35 -13.72
CA TYR A 170 6.41 0.77 -12.77
C TYR A 170 5.09 1.55 -12.83
N ARG A 171 3.98 0.85 -13.07
CA ARG A 171 2.61 1.38 -12.92
C ARG A 171 2.01 0.79 -11.65
N VAL A 172 1.65 1.66 -10.71
CA VAL A 172 0.88 1.31 -9.51
C VAL A 172 -0.52 0.87 -9.95
N GLY A 173 -1.13 -0.09 -9.23
CA GLY A 173 -2.49 -0.54 -9.53
C GLY A 173 -2.65 -1.43 -10.78
N ALA A 174 -1.54 -1.87 -11.39
CA ALA A 174 -1.60 -2.90 -12.42
C ALA A 174 -1.98 -4.25 -11.79
N HIS A 175 -3.25 -4.66 -11.93
CA HIS A 175 -3.79 -5.92 -11.39
C HIS A 175 -2.83 -7.09 -11.66
N ARG A 176 -2.22 -7.62 -10.59
CA ARG A 176 -1.44 -8.86 -10.63
C ARG A 176 -2.40 -10.01 -10.28
N GLY A 177 -2.16 -11.22 -10.78
CA GLY A 177 -3.02 -12.36 -10.46
C GLY A 177 -3.09 -12.60 -8.93
N HIS A 178 -4.12 -13.30 -8.47
CA HIS A 178 -4.18 -13.84 -7.10
C HIS A 178 -3.54 -15.24 -7.07
N MET A 179 -2.70 -15.53 -6.06
CA MET A 179 -2.23 -16.89 -5.85
C MET A 179 -3.35 -17.73 -5.19
N VAL A 180 -3.97 -18.61 -5.96
CA VAL A 180 -4.97 -19.59 -5.49
C VAL A 180 -4.32 -20.98 -5.56
N LYS A 181 -3.68 -21.42 -4.47
CA LYS A 181 -3.19 -22.79 -4.30
C LYS A 181 -3.58 -23.30 -2.92
N GLU A 182 -4.88 -23.48 -2.71
CA GLU A 182 -5.47 -23.83 -1.41
C GLU A 182 -4.96 -25.18 -0.86
N ASP A 183 -4.63 -26.15 -1.72
CA ASP A 183 -4.30 -27.51 -1.25
C ASP A 183 -2.80 -27.77 -0.96
N ARG A 184 -1.90 -26.78 -1.13
CA ARG A 184 -0.44 -27.04 -1.07
C ARG A 184 0.37 -26.09 -0.20
N LEU A 185 -0.20 -24.98 0.26
CA LEU A 185 0.49 -23.99 1.08
C LEU A 185 0.25 -24.24 2.56
N VAL A 186 1.32 -24.43 3.34
CA VAL A 186 1.23 -24.56 4.80
C VAL A 186 1.80 -23.32 5.44
N LYS A 187 0.99 -22.71 6.31
CA LYS A 187 1.42 -21.62 7.18
C LYS A 187 2.54 -22.12 8.09
N THR A 188 3.77 -21.66 7.84
CA THR A 188 4.95 -22.04 8.64
C THR A 188 5.33 -20.95 9.64
N SER A 189 5.12 -19.67 9.29
CA SER A 189 5.52 -18.55 10.14
C SER A 189 4.60 -17.35 9.99
N MET A 190 4.69 -16.40 10.93
CA MET A 190 3.97 -15.14 10.94
C MET A 190 4.80 -14.08 11.66
N GLY A 191 4.78 -12.86 11.15
CA GLY A 191 5.58 -11.77 11.72
C GLY A 191 5.50 -10.49 10.90
N VAL A 192 6.52 -9.65 11.05
CA VAL A 192 6.72 -8.45 10.24
C VAL A 192 7.76 -8.76 9.16
N LEU A 193 7.35 -8.71 7.90
CA LEU A 193 8.26 -8.77 6.77
C LEU A 193 8.97 -7.43 6.66
N ILE A 194 10.27 -7.44 6.45
CA ILE A 194 11.11 -6.25 6.42
C ILE A 194 12.05 -6.37 5.22
N ILE A 195 12.10 -5.32 4.40
CA ILE A 195 13.07 -5.19 3.32
C ILE A 195 14.07 -4.09 3.66
N THR A 196 15.34 -4.43 3.49
CA THR A 196 16.48 -3.54 3.73
C THR A 196 17.37 -3.49 2.49
N ASN A 197 18.37 -2.62 2.52
CA ASN A 197 19.45 -2.62 1.53
C ASN A 197 20.36 -3.88 1.55
N GLN A 198 20.16 -4.85 2.47
CA GLN A 198 21.01 -6.05 2.57
C GLN A 198 20.25 -7.37 2.46
N ARG A 199 19.00 -7.42 2.94
CA ARG A 199 18.18 -8.65 3.00
C ARG A 199 16.68 -8.34 3.05
N LEU A 200 15.92 -9.32 2.60
CA LEU A 200 14.50 -9.48 2.90
C LEU A 200 14.37 -10.49 4.05
N PHE A 201 13.70 -10.12 5.14
CA PHE A 201 13.57 -11.03 6.28
C PHE A 201 12.24 -10.86 7.01
N LEU A 202 11.72 -11.98 7.53
CA LEU A 202 10.55 -12.02 8.38
C LEU A 202 11.03 -12.03 9.83
N HIS A 203 10.77 -10.93 10.54
CA HIS A 203 10.91 -10.86 11.99
C HIS A 203 9.69 -11.53 12.63
N PRO A 204 9.84 -12.71 13.25
CA PRO A 204 8.71 -13.52 13.68
C PRO A 204 8.04 -12.94 14.93
N PHE A 205 6.73 -13.15 15.05
CA PHE A 205 6.05 -13.01 16.34
C PHE A 205 6.46 -14.14 17.29
N PRO A 206 6.24 -13.99 18.62
CA PRO A 206 6.54 -15.04 19.59
C PRO A 206 5.96 -16.40 19.18
N GLY A 207 6.79 -17.45 19.20
CA GLY A 207 6.41 -18.81 18.81
C GLY A 207 6.53 -19.15 17.32
N TYR A 208 6.88 -18.19 16.45
CA TYR A 208 7.07 -18.41 15.02
C TYR A 208 8.56 -18.42 14.61
N LYS A 209 8.87 -19.07 13.48
CA LYS A 209 10.25 -19.21 12.99
C LYS A 209 10.68 -17.99 12.15
N PRO A 210 11.91 -17.46 12.34
CA PRO A 210 12.40 -16.38 11.49
C PRO A 210 12.70 -16.88 10.07
N LEU A 211 12.68 -15.95 9.10
CA LEU A 211 13.20 -16.17 7.74
C LEU A 211 14.12 -15.00 7.40
N SER A 212 15.30 -15.27 6.85
CA SER A 212 16.21 -14.22 6.37
C SER A 212 16.82 -14.64 5.03
N ILE A 213 16.64 -13.80 4.02
CA ILE A 213 17.12 -13.99 2.66
C ILE A 213 18.01 -12.80 2.30
N PRO A 214 19.35 -12.96 2.27
CA PRO A 214 20.24 -11.96 1.70
C PRO A 214 19.82 -11.62 0.26
N LEU A 215 19.86 -10.34 -0.12
CA LEU A 215 19.40 -9.90 -1.45
C LEU A 215 20.18 -10.60 -2.57
N ASN A 216 21.49 -10.77 -2.40
CA ASN A 216 22.36 -11.48 -3.35
C ASN A 216 22.07 -12.99 -3.49
N LYS A 217 21.20 -13.55 -2.65
CA LYS A 217 20.74 -14.94 -2.73
C LYS A 217 19.32 -15.06 -3.30
N ILE A 218 18.67 -13.96 -3.64
CA ILE A 218 17.38 -13.95 -4.34
C ILE A 218 17.65 -14.21 -5.83
N LEU A 219 17.11 -15.30 -6.37
CA LEU A 219 17.23 -15.65 -7.78
C LEU A 219 16.13 -14.98 -8.61
N SER A 220 14.91 -14.96 -8.08
CA SER A 220 13.75 -14.32 -8.71
C SER A 220 12.65 -14.07 -7.67
N TYR A 221 11.72 -13.19 -8.01
CA TYR A 221 10.53 -12.94 -7.20
C TYR A 221 9.32 -12.69 -8.09
N GLN A 222 8.12 -12.97 -7.57
CA GLN A 222 6.85 -12.73 -8.22
C GLN A 222 5.89 -12.06 -7.23
N CYS A 223 5.26 -10.97 -7.65
CA CYS A 223 4.28 -10.26 -6.83
C CYS A 223 2.86 -10.62 -7.28
N TYR A 224 2.01 -10.95 -6.32
CA TYR A 224 0.59 -11.24 -6.47
C TYR A 224 -0.21 -10.22 -5.66
N ASN A 225 -1.52 -10.13 -5.86
CA ASN A 225 -2.34 -9.22 -5.05
C ASN A 225 -2.34 -9.56 -3.55
N ASN A 226 -2.06 -10.82 -3.19
CA ASN A 226 -2.13 -11.35 -1.83
C ASN A 226 -0.76 -11.73 -1.23
N GLY A 227 0.35 -11.41 -1.90
CA GLY A 227 1.68 -11.73 -1.38
C GLY A 227 2.78 -11.75 -2.43
N ILE A 228 3.99 -12.06 -1.97
CA ILE A 228 5.19 -12.15 -2.80
C ILE A 228 5.76 -13.56 -2.69
N GLU A 229 6.01 -14.18 -3.84
CA GLU A 229 6.80 -15.41 -3.92
C GLU A 229 8.26 -15.08 -4.21
N VAL A 230 9.18 -15.60 -3.39
CA VAL A 230 10.62 -15.35 -3.51
C VAL A 230 11.36 -16.68 -3.65
N TYR A 231 12.14 -16.81 -4.73
CA TYR A 231 13.00 -17.96 -5.00
C TYR A 231 14.43 -17.65 -4.56
N LYS A 232 14.97 -18.50 -3.68
CA LYS A 232 16.30 -18.34 -3.08
C LYS A 232 17.26 -19.39 -3.62
N GLU A 233 18.51 -19.00 -3.86
CA GLU A 233 19.59 -19.93 -4.19
C GLU A 233 19.72 -21.07 -3.16
N GLY A 234 19.91 -22.30 -3.65
CA GLY A 234 20.01 -23.50 -2.82
C GLY A 234 18.67 -24.01 -2.30
N ARG A 235 17.54 -23.51 -2.83
CA ARG A 235 16.20 -24.00 -2.50
C ARG A 235 15.36 -24.13 -3.78
N GLU A 236 14.80 -25.32 -4.00
CA GLU A 236 13.97 -25.61 -5.17
C GLU A 236 12.61 -24.88 -5.14
N LYS A 237 12.02 -24.75 -3.94
CA LYS A 237 10.69 -24.17 -3.74
C LYS A 237 10.76 -22.73 -3.25
N GLY A 238 9.93 -21.87 -3.82
CA GLY A 238 9.76 -20.48 -3.36
C GLY A 238 9.23 -20.38 -1.92
N TYR A 239 9.49 -19.24 -1.30
CA TYR A 239 8.81 -18.78 -0.09
C TYR A 239 7.65 -17.89 -0.51
N PHE A 240 6.42 -18.21 -0.10
CA PHE A 240 5.28 -17.34 -0.33
C PHE A 240 5.01 -16.51 0.94
N LEU A 241 5.19 -15.20 0.83
CA LEU A 241 4.96 -14.24 1.90
C LEU A 241 3.62 -13.55 1.64
N SER A 242 2.57 -14.05 2.28
CA SER A 242 1.21 -13.52 2.13
C SER A 242 1.01 -12.27 2.97
N MET A 243 0.27 -11.32 2.40
CA MET A 243 -0.02 -10.02 2.97
C MET A 243 -1.47 -9.65 2.69
N ASN A 244 -2.09 -8.90 3.60
CA ASN A 244 -3.50 -8.51 3.47
C ASN A 244 -3.71 -7.25 2.62
N LYS A 245 -2.66 -6.43 2.47
CA LYS A 245 -2.67 -5.14 1.80
C LYS A 245 -1.93 -5.25 0.47
N SER A 246 -2.62 -5.02 -0.64
CA SER A 246 -2.04 -5.12 -1.98
C SER A 246 -0.97 -4.04 -2.21
N GLY A 247 -1.16 -2.82 -1.72
CA GLY A 247 -0.16 -1.76 -1.83
C GLY A 247 1.09 -2.07 -1.03
N SER A 248 1.00 -2.80 0.07
CA SER A 248 2.20 -3.29 0.75
C SER A 248 2.98 -4.28 -0.12
N VAL A 249 2.31 -5.17 -0.86
CA VAL A 249 2.95 -6.04 -1.86
C VAL A 249 3.61 -5.21 -2.97
N GLU A 250 2.94 -4.16 -3.44
CA GLU A 250 3.51 -3.25 -4.43
C GLU A 250 4.78 -2.56 -3.94
N VAL A 251 4.77 -2.03 -2.71
CA VAL A 251 5.93 -1.36 -2.11
C VAL A 251 7.10 -2.32 -1.94
N PHE A 252 6.86 -3.56 -1.49
CA PHE A 252 7.91 -4.58 -1.45
C PHE A 252 8.43 -4.91 -2.87
N GLY A 253 7.55 -5.01 -3.86
CA GLY A 253 7.93 -5.24 -5.25
C GLY A 253 8.77 -4.09 -5.85
N LEU A 254 8.43 -2.84 -5.53
CA LEU A 254 9.20 -1.64 -5.87
C LEU A 254 10.59 -1.68 -5.22
N CYS A 255 10.66 -1.98 -3.93
CA CYS A 255 11.93 -2.09 -3.21
C CYS A 255 12.81 -3.20 -3.80
N LEU A 256 12.26 -4.38 -4.07
CA LEU A 256 12.99 -5.50 -4.68
C LEU A 256 13.48 -5.13 -6.09
N GLY A 257 12.64 -4.49 -6.91
CA GLY A 257 13.00 -4.08 -8.26
C GLY A 257 14.11 -3.04 -8.28
N TYR A 258 14.11 -2.11 -7.33
CA TYR A 258 15.18 -1.12 -7.18
C TYR A 258 16.48 -1.73 -6.63
N LEU A 259 16.40 -2.64 -5.67
CA LEU A 259 17.58 -3.19 -4.98
C LEU A 259 18.30 -4.32 -5.74
N LEU A 260 17.59 -5.02 -6.64
CA LEU A 260 18.12 -6.15 -7.41
C LEU A 260 18.50 -5.78 -8.87
N GLY A 261 18.05 -4.62 -9.37
CA GLY A 261 18.30 -4.14 -10.74
C GLY A 261 19.50 -3.20 -10.87
#